data_AF-A0A2I0QYY9-F1
#
_entry.id   AF-A0A2I0QYY9-F1
#
_cell.length_a   1.000
_cell.length_b   1.000
_cell.length_c   1.000
_cell.angle_alpha   90.00
_cell.angle_beta   90.00
_cell.angle_gamma   90.00
#
_symmetry.space_group_name_H-M   'P 1'
#
loop_
_entity.id
_entity.type
_entity.pdbx_description
1 polymer ?
#
loop_
_entity_poly.entity_id
_entity_poly.type
_entity_poly.pdbx_seq_one_letter_code
_entity_poly.pdbx_strand_id
1 'polypeptide(L)'
;MHKLKKHSLSGKSLILNIILILINLTGLTFLVMGYHPFFEESSVLFKFLGYGLLVSSLVVLFLLEGWLLFAYVSRILVGGLFIVSGLIKANDPKGFAYKLEEYFEDGALAYRIKEWFGWETFTLEFFIEHALTLSILICVFEIVLGAMVLLGTKMKSTSWLMIIMMLFFTFLTWHTKECDPHTTFTDVDTYAISSDAAQAKVPQAETNEHISILKQTDEYVTIQEVKKPQCVDDCGCFGDAMKGSIGRSLTPAESYWKDIVLLYLVVIIFISRRKITTNNTKENLIILSLGVLFIAFFSYIFTWSFPILFGIASLLLALWLKRTGGKALGNDWGMILMLTLTSSIFVTYVLMYLPLKDYRPYHVGSDLVERMNDGKEGEYENIMIYTHLKTDQDTVLYNLDSSTKAIWGDTENWKFKKRDTRTIIPAILPSIQQFDPTISVEGLTIVEKNYKPIADILEENQKEYIDLIDKNTGDRYPMLVEDFYLPDIDTSIYQIGDTLLRLDEYMDDISLKDYILAQEQIILIFSRDLKKGNFSRISRLKEIAKEAPQRNIDVLLISTASKDGVISFREKTGLEIPTLQNDEIEIKAITRSNPTLMVLEKGVVKGKYPFRSTPSWKWLTENILNE
;
A
#
# COMPACT_ATOMS: atom_id res chain seq x y z
N MET A 1 -24.44 -48.33 20.12
CA MET A 1 -23.62 -48.46 18.89
C MET A 1 -24.42 -47.97 17.69
N HIS A 2 -24.36 -46.67 17.36
CA HIS A 2 -24.88 -46.17 16.08
C HIS A 2 -23.74 -46.29 15.05
N LYS A 3 -23.87 -47.20 14.08
CA LYS A 3 -22.94 -47.32 12.94
C LYS A 3 -22.86 -45.96 12.24
N LEU A 4 -21.72 -45.28 12.33
CA LEU A 4 -21.40 -44.10 11.53
C LEU A 4 -21.47 -44.49 10.05
N LYS A 5 -22.56 -44.08 9.37
CA LYS A 5 -22.74 -44.24 7.93
C LYS A 5 -21.53 -43.58 7.26
N LYS A 6 -20.68 -44.37 6.58
CA LYS A 6 -19.51 -43.85 5.88
C LYS A 6 -20.02 -43.02 4.70
N HIS A 7 -20.05 -41.69 4.84
CA HIS A 7 -20.53 -40.80 3.79
C HIS A 7 -19.61 -40.92 2.57
N SER A 8 -20.19 -41.18 1.39
CA SER A 8 -19.44 -41.23 0.13
C SER A 8 -19.08 -39.82 -0.34
N LEU A 9 -17.85 -39.61 -0.80
CA LEU A 9 -17.43 -38.36 -1.45
C LEU A 9 -18.30 -38.04 -2.68
N SER A 10 -18.77 -39.05 -3.40
CA SER A 10 -19.62 -38.89 -4.59
C SER A 10 -21.04 -38.43 -4.29
N GLY A 11 -21.50 -38.53 -3.04
CA GLY A 11 -22.92 -38.47 -2.72
C GLY A 11 -23.73 -39.51 -3.53
N LYS A 12 -24.92 -39.13 -3.96
CA LYS A 12 -25.81 -39.96 -4.81
C LYS A 12 -25.39 -40.01 -6.28
N SER A 13 -24.69 -38.99 -6.79
CA SER A 13 -24.16 -38.96 -8.16
C SER A 13 -22.96 -38.02 -8.27
N LEU A 14 -21.80 -38.56 -8.67
CA LEU A 14 -20.57 -37.78 -8.79
C LEU A 14 -20.68 -36.70 -9.88
N ILE A 15 -21.11 -37.09 -11.09
CA ILE A 15 -21.17 -36.20 -12.25
C ILE A 15 -22.15 -35.05 -12.00
N LEU A 16 -23.33 -35.36 -11.47
CA LEU A 16 -24.35 -34.34 -11.21
C LEU A 16 -23.88 -33.37 -10.11
N ASN A 17 -23.22 -33.87 -9.06
CA ASN A 17 -22.64 -33.02 -8.02
C ASN A 17 -21.53 -32.11 -8.57
N ILE A 18 -20.67 -32.58 -9.47
CA ILE A 18 -19.66 -31.74 -10.14
C ILE A 18 -20.33 -30.62 -10.93
N ILE A 19 -21.32 -30.96 -11.76
CA ILE A 19 -22.06 -29.97 -12.57
C ILE A 19 -22.71 -28.92 -11.67
N LEU A 20 -23.35 -29.33 -10.57
CA LEU A 20 -24.00 -28.42 -9.64
C LEU A 20 -23.01 -27.51 -8.91
N ILE A 21 -21.81 -27.99 -8.58
CA ILE A 21 -20.74 -27.14 -8.02
C ILE A 21 -20.30 -26.10 -9.05
N LEU A 22 -20.14 -26.48 -10.32
CA LEU A 22 -19.82 -25.53 -11.39
C LEU A 22 -20.92 -24.48 -11.55
N ILE A 23 -22.19 -24.89 -11.60
CA ILE A 23 -23.33 -23.98 -11.64
C ILE A 23 -23.34 -23.03 -10.44
N ASN A 24 -23.01 -23.54 -9.25
CA ASN A 24 -22.94 -22.72 -8.04
C ASN A 24 -21.84 -21.64 -8.14
N LEU A 25 -20.65 -22.03 -8.59
CA LEU A 25 -19.54 -21.10 -8.80
C LEU A 25 -19.86 -20.08 -9.91
N THR A 26 -20.54 -20.49 -10.99
CA THR A 26 -21.04 -19.56 -12.03
C THR A 26 -22.07 -18.58 -11.47
N GLY A 27 -22.99 -19.04 -10.63
CA GLY A 27 -23.94 -18.17 -9.92
C GLY A 27 -23.23 -17.13 -9.06
N LEU A 28 -22.15 -17.53 -8.38
CA LEU A 28 -21.31 -16.63 -7.60
C LEU A 28 -20.59 -15.60 -8.49
N THR A 29 -20.08 -16.00 -9.66
CA THR A 29 -19.53 -15.07 -10.65
C THR A 29 -20.57 -14.04 -11.11
N PHE A 30 -21.80 -14.46 -11.40
CA PHE A 30 -22.87 -13.51 -11.76
C PHE A 30 -23.23 -12.56 -10.62
N LEU A 31 -23.16 -12.99 -9.35
CA LEU A 31 -23.33 -12.06 -8.24
C LEU A 31 -22.22 -11.01 -8.23
N VAL A 32 -20.96 -11.41 -8.34
CA VAL A 32 -19.84 -10.45 -8.41
C VAL A 32 -20.03 -9.47 -9.56
N MET A 33 -20.40 -9.95 -10.76
CA MET A 33 -20.70 -9.09 -11.91
C MET A 33 -21.89 -8.14 -11.64
N GLY A 34 -22.97 -8.64 -11.04
CA GLY A 34 -24.16 -7.85 -10.77
C GLY A 34 -23.95 -6.71 -9.78
N TYR A 35 -22.92 -6.79 -8.93
CA TYR A 35 -22.54 -5.71 -8.01
C TYR A 35 -21.31 -4.91 -8.47
N HIS A 36 -20.80 -5.18 -9.68
CA HIS A 36 -19.70 -4.45 -10.26
C HIS A 36 -20.22 -3.25 -11.09
N PRO A 37 -19.66 -2.02 -10.93
CA PRO A 37 -20.15 -0.83 -11.61
C PRO A 37 -20.20 -0.96 -13.15
N PHE A 38 -19.24 -1.69 -13.75
CA PHE A 38 -19.21 -1.92 -15.20
C PHE A 38 -20.49 -2.57 -15.77
N PHE A 39 -21.20 -3.40 -15.00
CA PHE A 39 -22.40 -4.12 -15.46
C PHE A 39 -23.70 -3.50 -14.93
N GLU A 40 -23.70 -2.21 -14.59
CA GLU A 40 -24.84 -1.53 -13.97
C GLU A 40 -26.16 -1.71 -14.73
N GLU A 41 -26.12 -1.60 -16.07
CA GLU A 41 -27.28 -1.77 -16.96
C GLU A 41 -27.91 -3.16 -16.88
N SER A 42 -27.08 -4.20 -16.69
CA SER A 42 -27.51 -5.60 -16.56
C SER A 42 -27.51 -6.08 -15.11
N SER A 43 -27.35 -5.18 -14.12
CA SER A 43 -27.10 -5.56 -12.73
C SER A 43 -28.26 -6.37 -12.12
N VAL A 44 -29.51 -5.99 -12.42
CA VAL A 44 -30.70 -6.67 -11.93
C VAL A 44 -30.76 -8.11 -12.48
N LEU A 45 -30.46 -8.28 -13.77
CA LEU A 45 -30.42 -9.59 -14.41
C LEU A 45 -29.34 -10.49 -13.78
N PHE A 46 -28.12 -9.98 -13.64
CA PHE A 46 -27.02 -10.73 -13.04
C PHE A 46 -27.27 -11.08 -11.58
N LYS A 47 -27.87 -10.18 -10.79
CA LYS A 47 -28.29 -10.47 -9.41
C LYS A 47 -29.34 -11.56 -9.36
N PHE A 48 -30.38 -11.47 -10.18
CA PHE A 48 -31.46 -12.46 -10.23
C PHE A 48 -30.93 -13.85 -10.64
N LEU A 49 -30.17 -13.93 -11.74
CA LEU A 49 -29.54 -15.17 -12.19
C LEU A 49 -28.55 -15.71 -11.15
N GLY A 50 -27.72 -14.85 -10.57
CA GLY A 50 -26.73 -15.22 -9.57
C GLY A 50 -27.37 -15.84 -8.33
N TYR A 51 -28.34 -15.17 -7.70
CA TYR A 51 -29.05 -15.71 -6.55
C TYR A 51 -29.84 -16.98 -6.90
N GLY A 52 -30.51 -17.00 -8.06
CA GLY A 52 -31.27 -18.16 -8.53
C GLY A 52 -30.40 -19.40 -8.70
N LEU A 53 -29.27 -19.29 -9.41
CA LEU A 53 -28.32 -20.41 -9.61
C LEU A 53 -27.66 -20.83 -8.29
N LEU A 54 -27.30 -19.88 -7.43
CA LEU A 54 -26.63 -20.17 -6.15
C LEU A 54 -27.57 -20.94 -5.21
N VAL A 55 -28.80 -20.47 -5.00
CA VAL A 55 -29.75 -21.12 -4.09
C VAL A 55 -30.20 -22.47 -4.64
N SER A 56 -30.58 -22.55 -5.92
CA SER A 56 -31.06 -23.80 -6.52
C SER A 56 -29.98 -24.89 -6.50
N SER A 57 -28.74 -24.56 -6.87
CA SER A 57 -27.63 -25.52 -6.84
C SER A 57 -27.34 -26.02 -5.42
N LEU A 58 -27.37 -25.17 -4.39
CA LEU A 58 -27.18 -25.58 -2.99
C LEU A 58 -28.29 -26.54 -2.51
N VAL A 59 -29.54 -26.26 -2.86
CA VAL A 59 -30.68 -27.13 -2.51
C VAL A 59 -30.50 -28.50 -3.16
N VAL A 60 -30.17 -28.56 -4.44
CA VAL A 60 -29.98 -29.84 -5.14
C VAL A 60 -28.74 -30.59 -4.61
N LEU A 61 -27.62 -29.88 -4.32
CA LEU A 61 -26.45 -30.47 -3.69
C LEU A 61 -26.78 -31.07 -2.31
N PHE A 62 -27.70 -30.46 -1.56
CA PHE A 62 -28.21 -31.04 -0.32
C PHE A 62 -28.98 -32.33 -0.54
N LEU A 63 -29.91 -32.34 -1.49
CA LEU A 63 -30.69 -33.52 -1.82
C LEU A 63 -29.84 -34.69 -2.34
N LEU A 64 -28.74 -34.39 -3.04
CA LEU A 64 -27.80 -35.36 -3.60
C LEU A 64 -26.64 -35.74 -2.67
N GLU A 65 -26.63 -35.21 -1.45
CA GLU A 65 -25.55 -35.40 -0.47
C GLU A 65 -24.15 -34.95 -0.99
N GLY A 66 -24.11 -33.96 -1.90
CA GLY A 66 -22.90 -33.45 -2.57
C GLY A 66 -22.04 -32.48 -1.76
N TRP A 67 -22.45 -32.09 -0.54
CA TRP A 67 -21.73 -31.12 0.30
C TRP A 67 -20.27 -31.48 0.58
N LEU A 68 -19.98 -32.77 0.75
CA LEU A 68 -18.61 -33.22 1.01
C LEU A 68 -17.72 -32.98 -0.22
N LEU A 69 -18.21 -33.27 -1.43
CA LEU A 69 -17.49 -32.96 -2.66
C LEU A 69 -17.27 -31.47 -2.81
N PHE A 70 -18.30 -30.66 -2.55
CA PHE A 70 -18.17 -29.21 -2.64
C PHE A 70 -17.11 -28.68 -1.67
N ALA A 71 -17.11 -29.17 -0.42
CA ALA A 71 -16.06 -28.82 0.54
C ALA A 71 -14.65 -29.22 0.05
N TYR A 72 -14.49 -30.33 -0.68
CA TYR A 72 -13.18 -30.70 -1.26
C TYR A 72 -12.75 -29.74 -2.37
N VAL A 73 -13.67 -29.29 -3.22
CA VAL A 73 -13.40 -28.25 -4.23
C VAL A 73 -13.03 -26.93 -3.54
N SER A 74 -13.82 -26.49 -2.55
CA SER A 74 -13.54 -25.29 -1.77
C SER A 74 -12.19 -25.35 -1.06
N ARG A 75 -11.78 -26.53 -0.54
CA ARG A 75 -10.46 -26.73 0.08
C ARG A 75 -9.31 -26.45 -0.90
N ILE A 76 -9.43 -26.91 -2.15
CA ILE A 76 -8.41 -26.69 -3.19
C ILE A 76 -8.29 -25.20 -3.48
N LEU A 77 -9.42 -24.52 -3.75
CA LEU A 77 -9.44 -23.10 -4.09
C LEU A 77 -8.95 -22.22 -2.94
N VAL A 78 -9.54 -22.38 -1.75
CA VAL A 78 -9.18 -21.57 -0.58
C VAL A 78 -7.77 -21.89 -0.10
N GLY A 79 -7.40 -23.17 -0.03
CA GLY A 79 -6.08 -23.59 0.45
C GLY A 79 -4.96 -23.13 -0.46
N GLY A 80 -5.14 -23.27 -1.78
CA GLY A 80 -4.17 -22.77 -2.77
C GLY A 80 -4.05 -21.24 -2.74
N LEU A 81 -5.18 -20.52 -2.68
CA LEU A 81 -5.15 -19.06 -2.62
C LEU A 81 -4.49 -18.55 -1.33
N PHE A 82 -4.79 -19.14 -0.17
CA PHE A 82 -4.18 -18.75 1.11
C PHE A 82 -2.65 -18.92 1.08
N ILE A 83 -2.14 -20.00 0.48
CA ILE A 83 -0.69 -20.19 0.33
C ILE A 83 -0.10 -19.09 -0.56
N VAL A 84 -0.69 -18.80 -1.73
CA VAL A 84 -0.19 -17.77 -2.64
C VAL A 84 -0.28 -16.38 -2.01
N SER A 85 -1.46 -16.00 -1.52
CA SER A 85 -1.72 -14.70 -0.89
C SER A 85 -0.82 -14.49 0.32
N GLY A 86 -0.70 -15.49 1.21
CA GLY A 86 0.18 -15.44 2.36
C GLY A 86 1.66 -15.31 1.97
N LEU A 87 2.10 -15.99 0.90
CA LEU A 87 3.49 -15.88 0.40
C LEU A 87 3.80 -14.53 -0.23
N ILE A 88 2.85 -13.93 -0.95
CA ILE A 88 3.00 -12.59 -1.50
C ILE A 88 3.20 -11.59 -0.37
N LYS A 89 2.33 -11.63 0.65
CA LYS A 89 2.49 -10.77 1.84
C LYS A 89 3.80 -11.07 2.60
N ALA A 90 4.19 -12.34 2.72
CA ALA A 90 5.46 -12.74 3.36
C ALA A 90 6.70 -12.31 2.57
N ASN A 91 6.57 -12.00 1.28
CA ASN A 91 7.64 -11.49 0.43
C ASN A 91 7.86 -9.97 0.60
N ASP A 92 6.89 -9.23 1.13
CA ASP A 92 7.10 -7.87 1.66
C ASP A 92 6.23 -7.62 2.91
N PRO A 93 6.60 -8.22 4.05
CA PRO A 93 5.84 -8.12 5.29
C PRO A 93 5.90 -6.70 5.87
N LYS A 94 6.91 -5.90 5.52
CA LYS A 94 7.03 -4.51 5.95
C LYS A 94 6.07 -3.61 5.19
N GLY A 95 5.90 -3.83 3.88
CA GLY A 95 4.84 -3.18 3.11
C GLY A 95 3.44 -3.51 3.62
N PHE A 96 3.19 -4.78 3.98
CA PHE A 96 1.93 -5.15 4.63
C PHE A 96 1.76 -4.51 6.02
N ALA A 97 2.84 -4.37 6.80
CA ALA A 97 2.82 -3.68 8.09
C ALA A 97 2.40 -2.20 7.95
N TYR A 98 2.94 -1.48 6.97
CA TYR A 98 2.55 -0.08 6.73
C TYR A 98 1.06 0.08 6.46
N LYS A 99 0.43 -0.86 5.76
CA LYS A 99 -1.03 -0.83 5.63
C LYS A 99 -1.76 -1.09 6.92
N LEU A 100 -1.25 -1.99 7.77
CA LEU A 100 -1.84 -2.18 9.09
C LEU A 100 -1.71 -0.91 9.93
N GLU A 101 -0.59 -0.19 9.84
CA GLU A 101 -0.41 1.14 10.48
C GLU A 101 -1.51 2.10 10.00
N GLU A 102 -1.70 2.24 8.68
CA GLU A 102 -2.79 3.07 8.10
C GLU A 102 -4.19 2.69 8.62
N TYR A 103 -4.47 1.39 8.81
CA TYR A 103 -5.75 0.94 9.37
C TYR A 103 -5.90 1.23 10.87
N PHE A 104 -4.80 1.29 11.62
CA PHE A 104 -4.79 1.55 13.06
C PHE A 104 -4.76 3.03 13.41
N GLU A 105 -4.52 3.90 12.44
CA GLU A 105 -4.68 5.34 12.60
C GLU A 105 -6.13 5.70 12.94
N ASP A 106 -6.30 6.74 13.74
CA ASP A 106 -7.59 7.05 14.36
C ASP A 106 -8.67 7.47 13.33
N GLY A 107 -8.23 8.02 12.20
CA GLY A 107 -9.09 8.36 11.06
C GLY A 107 -9.57 7.16 10.23
N ALA A 108 -9.01 5.96 10.43
CA ALA A 108 -9.38 4.77 9.69
C ALA A 108 -10.39 3.90 10.46
N LEU A 109 -9.96 2.78 11.05
CA LEU A 109 -10.87 1.85 11.72
C LEU A 109 -11.48 2.41 13.00
N ALA A 110 -10.70 3.18 13.77
CA ALA A 110 -11.14 3.69 15.06
C ALA A 110 -12.33 4.63 14.89
N TYR A 111 -12.33 5.48 13.85
CA TYR A 111 -13.44 6.38 13.53
C TYR A 111 -14.80 5.65 13.45
N ARG A 112 -14.90 4.48 12.83
CA ARG A 112 -16.19 3.74 12.78
C ARG A 112 -16.70 3.38 14.17
N ILE A 113 -15.80 3.02 15.08
CA ILE A 113 -16.15 2.69 16.46
C ILE A 113 -16.56 3.96 17.21
N LYS A 114 -15.84 5.08 16.99
CA LYS A 114 -16.20 6.40 17.51
C LYS A 114 -17.63 6.78 17.06
N GLU A 115 -17.95 6.59 15.79
CA GLU A 115 -19.24 6.90 15.18
C GLU A 115 -20.38 6.00 15.68
N TRP A 116 -20.20 4.68 15.70
CA TRP A 116 -21.27 3.74 16.07
C TRP A 116 -21.61 3.77 17.56
N PHE A 117 -20.62 4.03 18.41
CA PHE A 117 -20.77 3.92 19.85
C PHE A 117 -20.64 5.25 20.59
N GLY A 118 -20.38 6.36 19.90
CA GLY A 118 -20.14 7.67 20.50
C GLY A 118 -18.90 7.69 21.41
N TRP A 119 -17.93 6.81 21.15
CA TRP A 119 -16.75 6.63 21.99
C TRP A 119 -15.56 7.44 21.44
N GLU A 120 -15.61 8.75 21.62
CA GLU A 120 -14.67 9.71 21.00
C GLU A 120 -13.19 9.49 21.38
N THR A 121 -12.91 8.87 22.53
CA THR A 121 -11.54 8.58 23.02
C THR A 121 -10.97 7.22 22.59
N PHE A 122 -11.71 6.45 21.77
CA PHE A 122 -11.27 5.13 21.36
C PHE A 122 -10.14 5.22 20.33
N THR A 123 -8.96 4.67 20.63
CA THR A 123 -7.82 4.65 19.70
C THR A 123 -7.31 3.23 19.44
N LEU A 124 -6.78 3.01 18.24
CA LEU A 124 -6.08 1.78 17.84
C LEU A 124 -4.56 1.98 17.67
N GLU A 125 -4.05 3.19 17.91
CA GLU A 125 -2.65 3.56 17.66
C GLU A 125 -1.63 2.69 18.41
N PHE A 126 -2.03 2.10 19.54
CA PHE A 126 -1.22 1.11 20.27
C PHE A 126 -0.76 -0.05 19.36
N PHE A 127 -1.56 -0.44 18.36
CA PHE A 127 -1.19 -1.52 17.45
C PHE A 127 -0.18 -1.10 16.38
N ILE A 128 0.07 0.19 16.15
CA ILE A 128 1.03 0.70 15.16
C ILE A 128 2.44 0.19 15.46
N GLU A 129 2.89 0.28 16.72
CA GLU A 129 4.22 -0.23 17.13
C GLU A 129 4.35 -1.75 16.95
N HIS A 130 3.22 -2.46 16.91
CA HIS A 130 3.15 -3.91 16.77
C HIS A 130 2.77 -4.37 15.35
N ALA A 131 2.57 -3.43 14.41
CA ALA A 131 2.08 -3.71 13.06
C ALA A 131 3.01 -4.68 12.30
N LEU A 132 4.33 -4.53 12.43
CA LEU A 132 5.29 -5.46 11.80
C LEU A 132 5.15 -6.88 12.35
N THR A 133 5.03 -7.03 13.66
CA THR A 133 4.85 -8.35 14.31
C THR A 133 3.53 -8.97 13.88
N LEU A 134 2.44 -8.21 13.88
CA LEU A 134 1.13 -8.66 13.43
C LEU A 134 1.15 -9.08 11.95
N SER A 135 1.76 -8.28 11.08
CA SER A 135 1.96 -8.60 9.67
C SER A 135 2.64 -9.97 9.49
N ILE A 136 3.77 -10.20 10.17
CA ILE A 136 4.49 -11.48 10.12
C ILE A 136 3.61 -12.64 10.57
N LEU A 137 2.91 -12.48 11.70
CA LEU A 137 2.05 -13.51 12.26
C LEU A 137 0.90 -13.85 11.30
N ILE A 138 0.23 -12.84 10.75
CA ILE A 138 -0.88 -13.01 9.80
C ILE A 138 -0.39 -13.73 8.53
N CYS A 139 0.75 -13.32 7.97
CA CYS A 139 1.31 -13.97 6.78
C CYS A 139 1.59 -15.45 7.00
N VAL A 140 2.30 -15.78 8.09
CA VAL A 140 2.63 -17.18 8.42
C VAL A 140 1.36 -17.98 8.72
N PHE A 141 0.42 -17.37 9.44
CA PHE A 141 -0.84 -18.02 9.79
C PHE A 141 -1.69 -18.33 8.55
N GLU A 142 -1.77 -17.42 7.59
CA GLU A 142 -2.49 -17.62 6.33
C GLU A 142 -1.90 -18.80 5.53
N ILE A 143 -0.56 -18.86 5.38
CA ILE A 143 0.14 -19.97 4.70
C ILE A 143 -0.13 -21.30 5.42
N VAL A 144 0.02 -21.33 6.75
CA VAL A 144 -0.18 -22.53 7.57
C VAL A 144 -1.62 -23.02 7.47
N LEU A 145 -2.61 -22.13 7.59
CA LEU A 145 -4.03 -22.49 7.42
C LEU A 145 -4.29 -23.03 6.02
N GLY A 146 -3.77 -22.38 4.97
CA GLY A 146 -3.90 -22.84 3.59
C GLY A 146 -3.39 -24.27 3.40
N ALA A 147 -2.18 -24.56 3.90
CA ALA A 147 -1.59 -25.89 3.86
C ALA A 147 -2.40 -26.92 4.67
N MET A 148 -2.86 -26.56 5.88
CA MET A 148 -3.67 -27.47 6.72
C MET A 148 -5.00 -27.86 6.05
N VAL A 149 -5.65 -26.93 5.35
CA VAL A 149 -6.88 -27.15 4.60
C VAL A 149 -6.65 -28.13 3.45
N LEU A 150 -5.56 -27.94 2.69
CA LEU A 150 -5.19 -28.86 1.61
C LEU A 150 -4.90 -30.27 2.16
N LEU A 151 -4.14 -30.37 3.25
CA LEU A 151 -3.79 -31.64 3.90
C LEU A 151 -4.96 -32.29 4.68
N GLY A 152 -6.06 -31.57 4.90
CA GLY A 152 -7.23 -32.07 5.63
C GLY A 152 -6.95 -32.32 7.11
N THR A 153 -5.99 -31.61 7.68
CA THR A 153 -5.51 -31.86 9.05
C THR A 153 -6.18 -30.91 10.04
N LYS A 154 -6.61 -31.43 11.20
CA LYS A 154 -7.26 -30.66 12.28
C LYS A 154 -8.38 -29.71 11.81
N MET A 155 -9.16 -30.14 10.81
CA MET A 155 -10.16 -29.31 10.12
C MET A 155 -11.14 -28.57 11.04
N LYS A 156 -11.50 -29.12 12.21
CA LYS A 156 -12.37 -28.42 13.17
C LYS A 156 -11.76 -27.09 13.65
N SER A 157 -10.48 -27.11 14.03
CA SER A 157 -9.77 -25.92 14.52
C SER A 157 -9.43 -25.01 13.36
N THR A 158 -8.85 -25.56 12.28
CA THR A 158 -8.50 -24.82 11.07
C THR A 158 -9.69 -24.07 10.49
N SER A 159 -10.88 -24.70 10.37
CA SER A 159 -12.06 -24.02 9.83
C SER A 159 -12.58 -22.88 10.71
N TRP A 160 -12.46 -23.00 12.05
CA TRP A 160 -12.86 -21.92 12.95
C TRP A 160 -11.92 -20.72 12.82
N LEU A 161 -10.63 -20.98 12.79
CA LEU A 161 -9.59 -19.96 12.61
C LEU A 161 -9.74 -19.25 11.25
N MET A 162 -10.01 -19.99 10.18
CA MET A 162 -10.29 -19.41 8.87
C MET A 162 -11.54 -18.55 8.87
N ILE A 163 -12.64 -18.98 9.50
CA ILE A 163 -13.86 -18.17 9.58
C ILE A 163 -13.57 -16.86 10.29
N ILE A 164 -12.89 -16.90 11.44
CA ILE A 164 -12.54 -15.70 12.22
C ILE A 164 -11.68 -14.75 11.37
N MET A 165 -10.64 -15.29 10.73
CA MET A 165 -9.74 -14.51 9.88
C MET A 165 -10.46 -13.90 8.66
N MET A 166 -11.33 -14.67 8.00
CA MET A 166 -12.08 -14.18 6.84
C MET A 166 -13.14 -13.16 7.24
N LEU A 167 -13.81 -13.32 8.38
CA LEU A 167 -14.74 -12.32 8.90
C LEU A 167 -14.01 -11.00 9.21
N PHE A 168 -12.81 -11.09 9.80
CA PHE A 168 -11.96 -9.93 10.05
C PHE A 168 -11.56 -9.23 8.75
N PHE A 169 -11.01 -9.94 7.76
CA PHE A 169 -10.63 -9.31 6.47
C PHE A 169 -11.82 -8.78 5.68
N THR A 170 -12.96 -9.49 5.70
CA THR A 170 -14.19 -9.02 5.06
C THR A 170 -14.68 -7.72 5.72
N PHE A 171 -14.53 -7.58 7.03
CA PHE A 171 -14.84 -6.35 7.74
C PHE A 171 -13.89 -5.20 7.34
N LEU A 172 -12.58 -5.47 7.25
CA LEU A 172 -11.60 -4.47 6.79
C LEU A 172 -11.91 -3.99 5.38
N THR A 173 -12.12 -4.91 4.43
CA THR A 173 -12.39 -4.54 3.04
C THR A 173 -13.76 -3.89 2.86
N TRP A 174 -14.74 -4.24 3.70
CA TRP A 174 -16.01 -3.53 3.77
C TRP A 174 -15.82 -2.09 4.25
N HIS A 175 -15.05 -1.89 5.33
CA HIS A 175 -14.76 -0.56 5.87
C HIS A 175 -14.13 0.33 4.81
N THR A 176 -13.13 -0.18 4.09
CA THR A 176 -12.48 0.52 2.99
C THR A 176 -13.44 0.87 1.86
N LYS A 177 -14.29 -0.08 1.46
CA LYS A 177 -15.27 0.13 0.38
C LYS A 177 -16.28 1.24 0.72
N GLU A 178 -16.69 1.32 1.98
CA GLU A 178 -17.69 2.27 2.46
C GLU A 178 -17.07 3.58 2.97
N CYS A 179 -15.76 3.78 2.81
CA CYS A 179 -15.08 4.99 3.26
C CYS A 179 -15.51 6.19 2.41
N ASP A 180 -15.95 7.27 3.07
CA ASP A 180 -16.31 8.53 2.45
C ASP A 180 -15.37 9.64 2.96
N PRO A 181 -14.49 10.20 2.11
CA PRO A 181 -13.54 11.24 2.51
C PRO A 181 -14.20 12.60 2.76
N HIS A 182 -15.49 12.76 2.45
CA HIS A 182 -16.24 14.00 2.64
C HIS A 182 -16.95 14.09 3.99
N THR A 183 -17.02 13.00 4.76
CA THR A 183 -17.58 13.04 6.11
C THR A 183 -16.53 13.57 7.10
N THR A 184 -16.99 13.92 8.30
CA THR A 184 -16.14 14.39 9.39
C THR A 184 -16.50 13.67 10.68
N PHE A 185 -15.54 13.60 11.58
CA PHE A 185 -15.74 12.97 12.87
C PHE A 185 -15.03 13.72 13.98
N THR A 186 -15.58 13.59 15.17
CA THR A 186 -15.02 14.17 16.39
C THR A 186 -14.03 13.19 17.01
N ASP A 187 -12.84 13.69 17.29
CA ASP A 187 -11.79 12.98 17.97
C ASP A 187 -11.42 13.68 19.27
N VAL A 188 -11.18 12.92 20.34
CA VAL A 188 -10.80 13.47 21.65
C VAL A 188 -9.54 12.79 22.16
N ASP A 189 -8.44 13.53 22.12
CA ASP A 189 -7.12 13.07 22.53
C ASP A 189 -6.63 13.80 23.77
N THR A 190 -5.80 13.13 24.57
CA THR A 190 -5.11 13.75 25.70
C THR A 190 -3.60 13.69 25.50
N TYR A 191 -2.99 14.87 25.43
CA TYR A 191 -1.57 15.04 25.20
C TYR A 191 -0.88 15.57 26.47
N ALA A 192 0.38 15.21 26.68
CA ALA A 192 1.20 15.92 27.65
C ALA A 192 1.48 17.34 27.14
N ILE A 193 1.46 18.35 28.01
CA ILE A 193 1.67 19.75 27.60
C ILE A 193 3.05 19.99 26.97
N SER A 194 4.05 19.20 27.36
CA SER A 194 5.39 19.23 26.78
C SER A 194 5.51 18.56 25.41
N SER A 195 4.46 17.89 24.92
CA SER A 195 4.50 17.21 23.62
C SER A 195 4.40 18.19 22.45
N ASP A 196 5.10 17.86 21.36
CA ASP A 196 5.05 18.65 20.11
C ASP A 196 3.62 18.82 19.58
N ALA A 197 2.78 17.78 19.75
CA ALA A 197 1.37 17.82 19.37
C ALA A 197 0.57 18.86 20.17
N ALA A 198 0.78 18.95 21.48
CA ALA A 198 0.14 19.97 22.33
C ALA A 198 0.63 21.38 21.97
N GLN A 199 1.94 21.55 21.75
CA GLN A 199 2.53 22.85 21.37
C GLN A 199 2.04 23.35 20.01
N ALA A 200 1.76 22.45 19.07
CA ALA A 200 1.19 22.79 17.77
C ALA A 200 -0.32 23.08 17.84
N LYS A 201 -1.09 22.26 18.56
CA LYS A 201 -2.56 22.33 18.54
C LYS A 201 -3.16 23.38 19.47
N VAL A 202 -2.52 23.70 20.60
CA VAL A 202 -3.03 24.70 21.55
C VAL A 202 -3.14 26.10 20.91
N PRO A 203 -2.13 26.63 20.19
CA PRO A 203 -2.27 27.90 19.46
C PRO A 203 -3.30 27.83 18.33
N GLN A 204 -3.44 26.67 17.68
CA GLN A 204 -4.43 26.49 16.60
C GLN A 204 -5.86 26.53 17.12
N ALA A 205 -6.13 26.09 18.36
CA ALA A 205 -7.46 26.15 18.96
C ALA A 205 -8.00 27.59 19.11
N GLU A 206 -7.13 28.61 19.12
CA GLU A 206 -7.54 30.02 19.16
C GLU A 206 -8.05 30.54 17.81
N THR A 207 -7.63 29.92 16.70
CA THR A 207 -7.89 30.40 15.34
C THR A 207 -8.73 29.45 14.50
N ASN A 208 -8.78 28.16 14.86
CA ASN A 208 -9.46 27.10 14.12
C ASN A 208 -10.71 26.62 14.85
N GLU A 209 -11.90 26.87 14.28
CA GLU A 209 -13.19 26.46 14.83
C GLU A 209 -13.36 24.93 14.96
N HIS A 210 -12.51 24.14 14.30
CA HIS A 210 -12.53 22.68 14.36
C HIS A 210 -11.72 22.08 15.51
N ILE A 211 -11.01 22.89 16.30
CA ILE A 211 -10.20 22.44 17.43
C ILE A 211 -10.69 23.15 18.70
N SER A 212 -10.99 22.37 19.74
CA SER A 212 -11.45 22.90 21.02
C SER A 212 -10.73 22.23 22.20
N ILE A 213 -10.38 23.01 23.22
CA ILE A 213 -9.71 22.52 24.42
C ILE A 213 -10.79 22.15 25.44
N LEU A 214 -10.93 20.85 25.75
CA LEU A 214 -11.91 20.37 26.72
C LEU A 214 -11.40 20.53 28.16
N LYS A 215 -10.12 20.22 28.38
CA LYS A 215 -9.52 20.28 29.71
C LYS A 215 -8.02 20.58 29.59
N GLN A 216 -7.51 21.45 30.44
CA GLN A 216 -6.08 21.73 30.53
C GLN A 216 -5.67 21.72 32.01
N THR A 217 -4.63 20.96 32.35
CA THR A 217 -3.96 20.95 33.66
C THR A 217 -2.53 21.45 33.49
N ASP A 218 -1.68 21.41 34.51
CA ASP A 218 -0.25 21.77 34.36
C ASP A 218 0.56 20.69 33.61
N GLU A 219 0.03 19.46 33.53
CA GLU A 219 0.73 18.31 32.94
C GLU A 219 0.13 17.84 31.61
N TYR A 220 -1.20 17.95 31.43
CA TYR A 220 -1.91 17.40 30.27
C TYR A 220 -2.93 18.37 29.71
N VAL A 221 -3.20 18.24 28.41
CA VAL A 221 -4.27 18.93 27.70
C VAL A 221 -5.11 17.91 26.94
N THR A 222 -6.43 17.97 27.12
CA THR A 222 -7.41 17.19 26.37
C THR A 222 -8.02 18.09 25.30
N ILE A 223 -7.83 17.68 24.04
CA ILE A 223 -8.21 18.43 22.85
C ILE A 223 -9.27 17.62 22.09
N GLN A 224 -10.33 18.29 21.69
CA GLN A 224 -11.35 17.79 20.79
C GLN A 224 -11.15 18.39 19.41
N GLU A 225 -11.02 17.55 18.39
CA GLU A 225 -10.73 17.96 17.01
C GLU A 225 -11.73 17.32 16.03
N VAL A 226 -12.21 18.09 15.07
CA VAL A 226 -13.01 17.57 13.96
C VAL A 226 -12.07 17.17 12.81
N LYS A 227 -11.92 15.88 12.57
CA LYS A 227 -11.04 15.30 11.55
C LYS A 227 -11.83 14.71 10.38
N LYS A 228 -11.17 14.53 9.24
CA LYS A 228 -11.69 13.75 8.11
C LYS A 228 -11.23 12.30 8.20
N PRO A 229 -12.05 11.33 7.79
CA PRO A 229 -11.64 9.93 7.71
C PRO A 229 -10.47 9.73 6.75
N GLN A 230 -9.64 8.74 7.07
CA GLN A 230 -8.54 8.31 6.23
C GLN A 230 -8.93 7.05 5.47
N CYS A 231 -9.13 7.19 4.16
CA CYS A 231 -9.47 6.07 3.29
C CYS A 231 -8.22 5.33 2.83
N VAL A 232 -8.22 4.00 3.01
CA VAL A 232 -7.08 3.13 2.68
C VAL A 232 -7.28 2.52 1.29
N ASP A 233 -6.73 3.10 0.24
CA ASP A 233 -7.15 2.77 -1.13
C ASP A 233 -6.63 1.45 -1.72
N ASP A 234 -5.70 0.75 -1.05
CA ASP A 234 -5.18 -0.53 -1.55
C ASP A 234 -4.77 -1.55 -0.48
N CYS A 235 -4.57 -2.81 -0.92
CA CYS A 235 -4.18 -3.94 -0.07
C CYS A 235 -2.66 -4.05 0.17
N GLY A 236 -1.89 -2.96 0.08
CA GLY A 236 -0.44 -2.93 0.34
C GLY A 236 0.35 -3.86 -0.56
N CYS A 237 1.22 -4.70 0.01
CA CYS A 237 2.08 -5.62 -0.74
C CYS A 237 1.34 -6.50 -1.76
N PHE A 238 0.12 -6.96 -1.45
CA PHE A 238 -0.69 -7.68 -2.45
C PHE A 238 -1.18 -6.75 -3.56
N GLY A 239 -1.53 -5.50 -3.21
CA GLY A 239 -1.81 -4.43 -4.18
C GLY A 239 -0.62 -4.13 -5.08
N ASP A 240 0.59 -4.02 -4.52
CA ASP A 240 1.83 -3.83 -5.29
C ASP A 240 2.08 -5.01 -6.23
N ALA A 241 1.88 -6.25 -5.77
CA ALA A 241 1.99 -7.43 -6.62
C ALA A 241 0.98 -7.43 -7.77
N MET A 242 -0.24 -6.95 -7.51
CA MET A 242 -1.26 -6.77 -8.56
C MET A 242 -0.86 -5.64 -9.52
N LYS A 243 -0.50 -4.46 -9.03
CA LYS A 243 0.00 -3.33 -9.84
C LYS A 243 1.16 -3.77 -10.75
N GLY A 244 2.16 -4.42 -10.18
CA GLY A 244 3.35 -4.87 -10.91
C GLY A 244 3.10 -6.02 -11.90
N SER A 245 1.96 -6.71 -11.84
CA SER A 245 1.68 -7.87 -12.69
C SER A 245 0.56 -7.63 -13.72
N ILE A 246 -0.49 -6.92 -13.33
CA ILE A 246 -1.66 -6.63 -14.18
C ILE A 246 -1.85 -5.12 -14.46
N GLY A 247 -0.94 -4.26 -13.98
CA GLY A 247 -0.95 -2.82 -14.23
C GLY A 247 -1.88 -1.99 -13.33
N ARG A 248 -2.57 -2.61 -12.37
CA ARG A 248 -3.41 -1.90 -11.39
C ARG A 248 -3.63 -2.70 -10.09
N SER A 249 -3.97 -2.00 -9.02
CA SER A 249 -4.50 -2.62 -7.79
C SER A 249 -5.96 -3.05 -7.97
N LEU A 250 -6.42 -3.95 -7.10
CA LEU A 250 -7.85 -4.19 -6.91
C LEU A 250 -8.49 -2.96 -6.26
N THR A 251 -9.64 -2.53 -6.77
CA THR A 251 -10.43 -1.48 -6.12
C THR A 251 -10.94 -1.97 -4.75
N PRO A 252 -11.31 -1.06 -3.83
CA PRO A 252 -11.94 -1.42 -2.56
C PRO A 252 -13.14 -2.37 -2.73
N ALA A 253 -13.98 -2.12 -3.72
CA ALA A 253 -15.14 -2.95 -4.03
C ALA A 253 -14.75 -4.34 -4.55
N GLU A 254 -13.76 -4.45 -5.45
CA GLU A 254 -13.24 -5.74 -5.94
C GLU A 254 -12.63 -6.56 -4.79
N SER A 255 -11.87 -5.91 -3.90
CA SER A 255 -11.26 -6.54 -2.74
C SER A 255 -12.30 -7.09 -1.75
N TYR A 256 -13.36 -6.32 -1.50
CA TYR A 256 -14.49 -6.75 -0.68
C TYR A 256 -15.20 -7.97 -1.27
N TRP A 257 -15.52 -7.95 -2.57
CA TRP A 257 -16.18 -9.08 -3.23
C TRP A 257 -15.33 -10.33 -3.25
N LYS A 258 -14.01 -10.19 -3.45
CA LYS A 258 -13.05 -11.29 -3.32
C LYS A 258 -13.13 -11.91 -1.92
N ASP A 259 -13.15 -11.12 -0.85
CA ASP A 259 -13.24 -11.65 0.52
C ASP A 259 -14.60 -12.29 0.81
N ILE A 260 -15.71 -11.77 0.27
CA ILE A 260 -17.05 -12.38 0.36
C ILE A 260 -17.09 -13.75 -0.35
N VAL A 261 -16.53 -13.85 -1.56
CA VAL A 261 -16.41 -15.10 -2.31
C VAL A 261 -15.60 -16.13 -1.51
N LEU A 262 -14.49 -15.70 -0.91
CA LEU A 262 -13.68 -16.58 -0.07
C LEU A 262 -14.41 -17.00 1.20
N LEU A 263 -15.05 -16.07 1.90
CA LEU A 263 -15.85 -16.35 3.08
C LEU A 263 -16.95 -17.37 2.77
N TYR A 264 -17.64 -17.25 1.63
CA TYR A 264 -18.61 -18.23 1.16
C TYR A 264 -17.99 -19.64 1.05
N LEU A 265 -16.86 -19.77 0.37
CA LEU A 265 -16.15 -21.06 0.24
C LEU A 265 -15.67 -21.59 1.61
N VAL A 266 -15.21 -20.72 2.52
CA VAL A 266 -14.84 -21.10 3.89
C VAL A 266 -16.06 -21.60 4.66
N VAL A 267 -17.24 -20.99 4.50
CA VAL A 267 -18.48 -21.46 5.12
C VAL A 267 -18.86 -22.87 4.65
N ILE A 268 -18.70 -23.17 3.36
CA ILE A 268 -18.90 -24.54 2.82
C ILE A 268 -17.97 -25.56 3.50
N ILE A 269 -16.69 -25.20 3.66
CA ILE A 269 -15.71 -26.03 4.39
C ILE A 269 -16.14 -26.18 5.86
N PHE A 270 -16.55 -25.09 6.50
CA PHE A 270 -16.94 -25.06 7.91
C PHE A 270 -18.15 -25.95 8.19
N ILE A 271 -19.18 -25.92 7.35
CA ILE A 271 -20.37 -26.80 7.47
C ILE A 271 -19.95 -28.27 7.40
N SER A 272 -19.02 -28.60 6.50
CA SER A 272 -18.53 -29.97 6.30
C SER A 272 -17.42 -30.41 7.27
N ARG A 273 -16.90 -29.52 8.13
CA ARG A 273 -15.70 -29.76 8.98
C ARG A 273 -15.71 -31.03 9.82
N ARG A 274 -16.89 -31.49 10.27
CA ARG A 274 -17.03 -32.71 11.09
C ARG A 274 -16.92 -34.00 10.27
N LYS A 275 -17.15 -33.92 8.96
CA LYS A 275 -17.11 -35.05 8.02
C LYS A 275 -15.76 -35.18 7.30
N ILE A 276 -14.96 -34.10 7.27
CA ILE A 276 -13.64 -34.10 6.64
C ILE A 276 -12.64 -34.77 7.58
N THR A 277 -12.13 -35.93 7.16
CA THR A 277 -11.04 -36.64 7.84
C THR A 277 -9.70 -36.32 7.18
N THR A 278 -8.60 -36.69 7.83
CA THR A 278 -7.26 -36.64 7.24
C THR A 278 -7.25 -37.38 5.90
N ASN A 279 -6.66 -36.75 4.88
CA ASN A 279 -6.60 -37.30 3.53
C ASN A 279 -5.82 -38.62 3.50
N ASN A 280 -6.27 -39.56 2.68
CA ASN A 280 -5.48 -40.72 2.29
C ASN A 280 -4.46 -40.38 1.17
N THR A 281 -3.61 -41.34 0.78
CA THR A 281 -2.56 -41.11 -0.23
C THR A 281 -3.12 -40.69 -1.60
N LYS A 282 -4.25 -41.27 -2.04
CA LYS A 282 -4.87 -40.93 -3.33
C LYS A 282 -5.54 -39.55 -3.27
N GLU A 283 -6.22 -39.24 -2.17
CA GLU A 283 -6.82 -37.93 -1.93
C GLU A 283 -5.76 -36.84 -1.86
N ASN A 284 -4.64 -37.08 -1.17
CA ASN A 284 -3.50 -36.16 -1.18
C ASN A 284 -2.95 -35.95 -2.58
N LEU A 285 -2.76 -37.03 -3.36
CA LEU A 285 -2.27 -36.89 -4.73
C LEU A 285 -3.20 -35.98 -5.56
N ILE A 286 -4.52 -36.16 -5.48
CA ILE A 286 -5.48 -35.37 -6.26
C ILE A 286 -5.55 -33.92 -5.75
N ILE A 287 -5.80 -33.72 -4.44
CA ILE A 287 -6.00 -32.38 -3.86
C ILE A 287 -4.74 -31.54 -3.96
N LEU A 288 -3.57 -32.11 -3.68
CA LEU A 288 -2.32 -31.38 -3.74
C LEU A 288 -1.91 -31.08 -5.18
N SER A 289 -2.15 -32.00 -6.13
CA SER A 289 -1.88 -31.70 -7.56
C SER A 289 -2.76 -30.56 -8.08
N LEU A 290 -4.06 -30.59 -7.77
CA LEU A 290 -4.98 -29.51 -8.14
C LEU A 290 -4.68 -28.20 -7.38
N GLY A 291 -4.29 -28.28 -6.12
CA GLY A 291 -3.85 -27.14 -5.33
C GLY A 291 -2.59 -26.50 -5.89
N VAL A 292 -1.58 -27.30 -6.25
CA VAL A 292 -0.35 -26.83 -6.91
C VAL A 292 -0.63 -26.26 -8.29
N LEU A 293 -1.54 -26.85 -9.07
CA LEU A 293 -1.98 -26.28 -10.34
C LEU A 293 -2.62 -24.90 -10.14
N PHE A 294 -3.44 -24.74 -9.11
CA PHE A 294 -4.06 -23.46 -8.77
C PHE A 294 -3.02 -22.43 -8.30
N ILE A 295 -2.04 -22.86 -7.50
CA ILE A 295 -0.88 -22.03 -7.11
C ILE A 295 -0.08 -21.62 -8.36
N ALA A 296 0.11 -22.53 -9.32
CA ALA A 296 0.82 -22.27 -10.56
C ALA A 296 0.08 -21.26 -11.45
N PHE A 297 -1.26 -21.33 -11.51
CA PHE A 297 -2.08 -20.33 -12.19
C PHE A 297 -1.84 -18.92 -11.63
N PHE A 298 -1.89 -18.73 -10.31
CA PHE A 298 -1.59 -17.42 -9.74
C PHE A 298 -0.11 -17.04 -9.85
N SER A 299 0.81 -18.01 -9.76
CA SER A 299 2.24 -17.77 -9.96
C SER A 299 2.54 -17.25 -11.36
N TYR A 300 1.79 -17.71 -12.37
CA TYR A 300 1.82 -17.16 -13.71
C TYR A 300 1.30 -15.72 -13.76
N ILE A 301 0.13 -15.45 -13.14
CA ILE A 301 -0.43 -14.09 -13.05
C ILE A 301 0.60 -13.14 -12.43
N PHE A 302 1.22 -13.54 -11.32
CA PHE A 302 2.18 -12.72 -10.59
C PHE A 302 3.58 -12.68 -11.20
N THR A 303 3.83 -13.40 -12.31
CA THR A 303 5.16 -13.53 -12.93
C THR A 303 6.25 -13.99 -11.95
N TRP A 304 5.87 -14.82 -10.97
CA TRP A 304 6.74 -15.26 -9.90
C TRP A 304 6.52 -16.75 -9.62
N SER A 305 7.51 -17.58 -9.95
CA SER A 305 7.42 -19.04 -9.86
C SER A 305 7.71 -19.62 -8.47
N PHE A 306 8.29 -18.84 -7.57
CA PHE A 306 8.66 -19.29 -6.22
C PHE A 306 7.49 -19.85 -5.38
N PRO A 307 6.25 -19.32 -5.44
CA PRO A 307 5.12 -19.90 -4.72
C PRO A 307 4.84 -21.36 -5.09
N ILE A 308 5.13 -21.77 -6.33
CA ILE A 308 5.04 -23.17 -6.77
C ILE A 308 6.07 -24.01 -6.01
N LEU A 309 7.34 -23.58 -6.05
CA LEU A 309 8.45 -24.28 -5.38
C LEU A 309 8.21 -24.37 -3.87
N PHE A 310 7.86 -23.25 -3.24
CA PHE A 310 7.58 -23.20 -1.81
C PHE A 310 6.38 -24.07 -1.45
N GLY A 311 5.27 -23.97 -2.19
CA GLY A 311 4.07 -24.79 -1.98
C GLY A 311 4.38 -26.28 -2.05
N ILE A 312 5.05 -26.74 -3.11
CA ILE A 312 5.45 -28.14 -3.26
C ILE A 312 6.37 -28.58 -2.12
N ALA A 313 7.44 -27.82 -1.85
CA ALA A 313 8.43 -28.18 -0.84
C ALA A 313 7.80 -28.24 0.57
N SER A 314 7.00 -27.25 0.95
CA SER A 314 6.34 -27.17 2.26
C SER A 314 5.31 -28.29 2.46
N LEU A 315 4.48 -28.56 1.45
CA LEU A 315 3.48 -29.64 1.50
C LEU A 315 4.13 -31.03 1.55
N LEU A 316 5.18 -31.27 0.75
CA LEU A 316 5.93 -32.53 0.78
C LEU A 316 6.67 -32.73 2.10
N LEU A 317 7.29 -31.68 2.65
CA LEU A 317 7.98 -31.71 3.93
C LEU A 317 7.00 -32.03 5.07
N ALA A 318 5.81 -31.41 5.08
CA ALA A 318 4.77 -31.70 6.05
C ALA A 318 4.30 -33.17 5.95
N LEU A 319 4.06 -33.68 4.74
CA LEU A 319 3.69 -35.08 4.53
C LEU A 319 4.79 -36.06 4.96
N TRP A 320 6.04 -35.75 4.63
CA TRP A 320 7.20 -36.56 5.04
C TRP A 320 7.28 -36.66 6.56
N LEU A 321 7.14 -35.54 7.27
CA LEU A 321 7.14 -35.51 8.73
C LEU A 321 5.97 -36.30 9.33
N LYS A 322 4.77 -36.21 8.73
CA LYS A 322 3.64 -37.04 9.17
C LYS A 322 3.90 -38.53 8.96
N ARG A 323 4.64 -38.90 7.90
CA ARG A 323 4.98 -40.28 7.57
C ARG A 323 6.04 -40.87 8.50
N THR A 324 7.00 -40.09 9.00
CA THR A 324 8.03 -40.61 9.91
C THR A 324 7.44 -41.18 11.19
N GLY A 325 6.32 -40.60 11.66
CA GLY A 325 5.59 -41.09 12.82
C GLY A 325 6.35 -40.85 14.13
N GLY A 326 5.62 -40.65 15.22
CA GLY A 326 6.21 -40.46 16.55
C GLY A 326 5.38 -39.54 17.44
N LYS A 327 5.68 -39.58 18.75
CA LYS A 327 4.94 -38.77 19.74
C LYS A 327 5.32 -37.28 19.71
N ALA A 328 6.56 -36.96 19.32
CA ALA A 328 7.06 -35.59 19.30
C ALA A 328 6.72 -34.86 17.98
N LEU A 329 7.49 -35.11 16.92
CA LEU A 329 7.38 -34.38 15.64
C LEU A 329 6.56 -35.11 14.56
N GLY A 330 6.38 -36.43 14.66
CA GLY A 330 5.67 -37.23 13.65
C GLY A 330 4.14 -37.17 13.75
N ASN A 331 3.57 -36.00 14.04
CA ASN A 331 2.14 -35.80 14.28
C ASN A 331 1.65 -34.48 13.64
N ASP A 332 0.35 -34.19 13.78
CA ASP A 332 -0.25 -32.97 13.24
C ASP A 332 0.37 -31.68 13.79
N TRP A 333 0.86 -31.67 15.03
CA TRP A 333 1.56 -30.52 15.62
C TRP A 333 2.94 -30.32 15.03
N GLY A 334 3.67 -31.39 14.74
CA GLY A 334 4.96 -31.28 14.06
C GLY A 334 4.83 -30.72 12.66
N MET A 335 3.77 -31.07 11.91
CA MET A 335 3.51 -30.46 10.60
C MET A 335 3.28 -28.95 10.71
N ILE A 336 2.43 -28.53 11.65
CA ILE A 336 2.17 -27.10 11.91
C ILE A 336 3.49 -26.40 12.24
N LEU A 337 4.27 -26.96 13.17
CA LEU A 337 5.57 -26.41 13.56
C LEU A 337 6.52 -26.27 12.38
N MET A 338 6.63 -27.28 11.51
CA MET A 338 7.48 -27.22 10.33
C MET A 338 7.01 -26.19 9.29
N LEU A 339 5.70 -26.09 9.05
CA LEU A 339 5.13 -25.07 8.16
C LEU A 339 5.36 -23.66 8.72
N THR A 340 5.17 -23.47 10.03
CA THR A 340 5.49 -22.21 10.71
C THR A 340 6.98 -21.90 10.58
N LEU A 341 7.88 -22.85 10.89
CA LEU A 341 9.32 -22.64 10.83
C LEU A 341 9.79 -22.29 9.41
N THR A 342 9.35 -23.03 8.39
CA THR A 342 9.72 -22.76 6.99
C THR A 342 9.23 -21.40 6.51
N SER A 343 8.00 -21.02 6.87
CA SER A 343 7.44 -19.70 6.55
C SER A 343 8.16 -18.59 7.32
N SER A 344 8.48 -18.80 8.59
CA SER A 344 9.24 -17.85 9.42
C SER A 344 10.67 -17.66 8.92
N ILE A 345 11.35 -18.71 8.45
CA ILE A 345 12.67 -18.62 7.82
C ILE A 345 12.61 -17.75 6.56
N PHE A 346 11.59 -17.95 5.72
CA PHE A 346 11.38 -17.13 4.53
C PHE A 346 11.15 -15.66 4.87
N VAL A 347 10.25 -15.37 5.80
CA VAL A 347 9.99 -13.99 6.27
C VAL A 347 11.24 -13.35 6.89
N THR A 348 11.99 -14.11 7.69
CA THR A 348 13.23 -13.62 8.31
C THR A 348 14.28 -13.28 7.25
N TYR A 349 14.41 -14.12 6.23
CA TYR A 349 15.28 -13.83 5.09
C TYR A 349 14.90 -12.52 4.42
N VAL A 350 13.62 -12.32 4.08
CA VAL A 350 13.13 -11.10 3.43
C VAL A 350 13.34 -9.85 4.29
N LEU A 351 13.16 -9.94 5.62
CA LEU A 351 13.39 -8.81 6.53
C LEU A 351 14.87 -8.47 6.71
N MET A 352 15.75 -9.45 6.56
CA MET A 352 17.20 -9.25 6.63
C MET A 352 17.79 -8.78 5.29
N TYR A 353 17.18 -9.16 4.18
CA TYR A 353 17.64 -8.89 2.82
C TYR A 353 16.57 -8.11 2.04
N LEU A 354 16.52 -8.27 0.71
CA LEU A 354 15.46 -7.72 -0.12
C LEU A 354 14.36 -8.78 -0.34
N PRO A 355 13.14 -8.35 -0.68
CA PRO A 355 12.13 -9.23 -1.27
C PRO A 355 12.72 -10.11 -2.38
N LEU A 356 12.34 -11.39 -2.44
CA LEU A 356 12.78 -12.27 -3.53
C LEU A 356 12.26 -11.78 -4.89
N LYS A 357 11.06 -11.18 -4.89
CA LYS A 357 10.50 -10.45 -6.03
C LYS A 357 10.10 -9.06 -5.56
N ASP A 358 10.67 -8.04 -6.15
CA ASP A 358 10.31 -6.66 -5.84
C ASP A 358 9.29 -6.16 -6.87
N TYR A 359 8.04 -5.94 -6.44
CA TYR A 359 6.96 -5.45 -7.30
C TYR A 359 6.85 -3.92 -7.32
N ARG A 360 7.69 -3.24 -6.54
CA ARG A 360 7.67 -1.78 -6.43
C ARG A 360 8.33 -1.16 -7.66
N PRO A 361 7.96 0.07 -8.04
CA PRO A 361 8.47 0.71 -9.24
C PRO A 361 9.97 0.97 -9.22
N TYR A 362 10.61 0.93 -8.05
CA TYR A 362 12.05 1.10 -7.85
C TYR A 362 12.84 -0.22 -7.84
N HIS A 363 12.31 -1.30 -8.39
CA HIS A 363 13.05 -2.57 -8.47
C HIS A 363 14.26 -2.44 -9.40
N VAL A 364 15.24 -3.33 -9.22
CA VAL A 364 16.41 -3.39 -10.12
C VAL A 364 15.94 -3.69 -11.55
N GLY A 365 16.44 -2.92 -12.52
CA GLY A 365 16.04 -2.94 -13.93
C GLY A 365 14.90 -2.01 -14.30
N SER A 366 14.35 -1.25 -13.35
CA SER A 366 13.29 -0.27 -13.62
C SER A 366 13.87 1.07 -14.08
N ASP A 367 13.26 1.67 -15.11
CA ASP A 367 13.55 3.03 -15.57
C ASP A 367 12.63 4.02 -14.86
N LEU A 368 13.20 4.86 -13.98
CA LEU A 368 12.41 5.79 -13.19
C LEU A 368 11.72 6.85 -14.07
N VAL A 369 12.34 7.27 -15.18
CA VAL A 369 11.75 8.25 -16.11
C VAL A 369 10.52 7.65 -16.80
N GLU A 370 10.63 6.40 -17.27
CA GLU A 370 9.48 5.69 -17.83
C GLU A 370 8.36 5.52 -16.78
N ARG A 371 8.70 5.10 -15.56
CA ARG A 371 7.73 4.84 -14.49
C ARG A 371 7.03 6.09 -13.93
N MET A 372 7.62 7.26 -14.10
CA MET A 372 6.94 8.53 -13.80
C MET A 372 5.96 8.95 -14.89
N ASN A 373 6.04 8.33 -16.07
CA ASN A 373 5.25 8.69 -17.25
C ASN A 373 4.41 7.51 -17.80
N ASP A 374 4.36 6.36 -17.11
CA ASP A 374 3.64 5.15 -17.56
C ASP A 374 2.14 5.14 -17.21
N GLY A 375 1.64 6.26 -16.67
CA GLY A 375 0.22 6.48 -16.43
C GLY A 375 -0.60 6.57 -17.73
N LYS A 376 -1.89 6.29 -17.63
CA LYS A 376 -2.84 6.42 -18.73
C LYS A 376 -4.01 7.29 -18.30
N GLU A 377 -4.36 8.27 -19.11
CA GLU A 377 -5.53 9.10 -18.86
C GLU A 377 -6.82 8.25 -18.91
N GLY A 378 -7.77 8.61 -18.05
CA GLY A 378 -9.08 7.98 -18.01
C GLY A 378 -10.00 8.58 -19.08
N GLU A 379 -10.90 7.75 -19.59
CA GLU A 379 -12.00 8.21 -20.45
C GLU A 379 -13.24 8.41 -19.59
N TYR A 380 -13.74 9.64 -19.56
CA TYR A 380 -14.88 10.05 -18.76
C TYR A 380 -15.98 10.60 -19.66
N GLU A 381 -17.22 10.19 -19.40
CA GLU A 381 -18.40 10.67 -20.09
C GLU A 381 -19.27 11.49 -19.13
N ASN A 382 -19.52 12.74 -19.49
CA ASN A 382 -20.37 13.61 -18.67
C ASN A 382 -21.84 13.29 -18.96
N ILE A 383 -22.57 12.92 -17.91
CA ILE A 383 -23.99 12.63 -17.98
C ILE A 383 -24.78 13.69 -17.21
N MET A 384 -26.02 13.92 -17.63
CA MET A 384 -26.94 14.84 -16.96
C MET A 384 -28.20 14.11 -16.59
N ILE A 385 -28.59 14.23 -15.33
CA ILE A 385 -29.78 13.57 -14.81
C ILE A 385 -30.90 14.59 -14.70
N TYR A 386 -32.01 14.31 -15.37
CA TYR A 386 -33.25 15.08 -15.30
C TYR A 386 -34.33 14.22 -14.66
N THR A 387 -35.11 14.82 -13.75
CA THR A 387 -36.25 14.16 -13.10
C THR A 387 -37.53 14.65 -13.75
N HIS A 388 -38.41 13.72 -14.13
CA HIS A 388 -39.71 14.05 -14.66
C HIS A 388 -40.67 14.46 -13.52
N LEU A 389 -41.23 15.67 -13.60
CA LEU A 389 -41.95 16.33 -12.51
C LEU A 389 -43.27 15.64 -12.12
N LYS A 390 -43.88 14.85 -13.02
CA LYS A 390 -45.17 14.15 -12.74
C LYS A 390 -45.00 12.72 -12.23
N THR A 391 -43.90 12.06 -12.60
CA THR A 391 -43.68 10.64 -12.29
C THR A 391 -42.53 10.42 -11.30
N ASP A 392 -41.80 11.48 -10.97
CA ASP A 392 -40.60 11.46 -10.13
C ASP A 392 -39.53 10.45 -10.61
N GLN A 393 -39.51 10.21 -11.92
CA GLN A 393 -38.59 9.26 -12.55
C GLN A 393 -37.38 10.00 -13.13
N ASP A 394 -36.19 9.52 -12.77
CA ASP A 394 -34.92 10.05 -13.30
C ASP A 394 -34.62 9.48 -14.70
N THR A 395 -34.12 10.34 -15.58
CA THR A 395 -33.62 9.99 -16.91
C THR A 395 -32.23 10.57 -17.11
N VAL A 396 -31.33 9.76 -17.67
CA VAL A 396 -29.93 10.12 -17.92
C VAL A 396 -29.76 10.55 -19.37
N LEU A 397 -29.16 11.72 -19.57
CA LEU A 397 -28.80 12.27 -20.87
C LEU A 397 -27.29 12.26 -21.02
N TYR A 398 -26.81 11.75 -22.16
CA TYR A 398 -25.38 11.70 -22.50
C TYR A 398 -24.91 12.99 -23.19
N ASN A 399 -25.77 13.58 -24.03
CA ASN A 399 -25.47 14.82 -24.76
C ASN A 399 -26.64 15.81 -24.68
N LEU A 400 -26.36 17.11 -24.75
CA LEU A 400 -27.37 18.17 -24.93
C LEU A 400 -27.48 18.53 -26.41
N ASP A 401 -28.10 17.67 -27.20
CA ASP A 401 -28.28 17.86 -28.64
C ASP A 401 -29.77 17.90 -29.03
N SER A 402 -30.02 17.92 -30.33
CA SER A 402 -31.38 17.97 -30.89
C SER A 402 -32.24 16.76 -30.49
N SER A 403 -31.63 15.60 -30.25
CA SER A 403 -32.32 14.36 -29.89
C SER A 403 -32.79 14.36 -28.43
N THR A 404 -32.07 15.05 -27.54
CA THR A 404 -32.39 15.13 -26.11
C THR A 404 -33.12 16.42 -25.71
N LYS A 405 -33.34 17.34 -26.67
CA LYS A 405 -34.00 18.65 -26.45
C LYS A 405 -35.41 18.56 -25.88
N ALA A 406 -36.14 17.49 -26.17
CA ALA A 406 -37.45 17.23 -25.60
C ALA A 406 -37.44 17.06 -24.07
N ILE A 407 -36.27 16.82 -23.46
CA ILE A 407 -36.11 16.65 -22.01
C ILE A 407 -35.51 17.91 -21.39
N TRP A 408 -34.32 18.34 -21.85
CA TRP A 408 -33.65 19.51 -21.24
C TRP A 408 -34.28 20.85 -21.63
N GLY A 409 -34.97 20.92 -22.76
CA GLY A 409 -35.65 22.12 -23.24
C GLY A 409 -37.09 22.27 -22.74
N ASP A 410 -37.67 21.24 -22.10
CA ASP A 410 -39.02 21.25 -21.54
C ASP A 410 -38.97 21.44 -20.02
N THR A 411 -38.96 22.70 -19.59
CA THR A 411 -38.94 23.08 -18.17
C THR A 411 -40.26 22.86 -17.45
N GLU A 412 -41.35 22.51 -18.15
CA GLU A 412 -42.67 22.26 -17.54
C GLU A 412 -42.81 20.82 -17.05
N ASN A 413 -42.19 19.86 -17.74
CA ASN A 413 -42.26 18.44 -17.37
C ASN A 413 -40.96 17.89 -16.77
N TRP A 414 -39.83 18.58 -16.95
CA TRP A 414 -38.53 18.09 -16.49
C TRP A 414 -37.78 19.10 -15.65
N LYS A 415 -37.08 18.61 -14.63
CA LYS A 415 -36.19 19.39 -13.77
C LYS A 415 -34.79 18.79 -13.78
N PHE A 416 -33.79 19.63 -14.02
CA PHE A 416 -32.40 19.24 -13.86
C PHE A 416 -32.13 18.86 -12.39
N LYS A 417 -31.60 17.65 -12.18
CA LYS A 417 -31.27 17.13 -10.85
C LYS A 417 -29.79 17.36 -10.54
N LYS A 418 -28.91 16.76 -11.35
CA LYS A 418 -27.46 16.90 -11.20
C LYS A 418 -26.73 16.58 -12.50
N ARG A 419 -25.50 17.06 -12.59
CA ARG A 419 -24.49 16.58 -13.54
C ARG A 419 -23.66 15.53 -12.82
N ASP A 420 -23.36 14.45 -13.52
CA ASP A 420 -22.51 13.38 -13.02
C ASP A 420 -21.48 13.02 -14.10
N THR A 421 -20.38 12.38 -13.72
CA THR A 421 -19.34 11.97 -14.66
C THR A 421 -19.18 10.46 -14.57
N ARG A 422 -19.59 9.76 -15.63
CA ARG A 422 -19.46 8.31 -15.74
C ARG A 422 -18.06 7.98 -16.25
N THR A 423 -17.26 7.31 -15.43
CA THR A 423 -15.97 6.76 -15.86
C THR A 423 -16.20 5.59 -16.82
N ILE A 424 -15.81 5.74 -18.09
CA ILE A 424 -15.81 4.65 -19.08
C ILE A 424 -14.57 3.78 -18.86
N ILE A 425 -13.40 4.43 -18.85
CA ILE A 425 -12.10 3.80 -18.56
C ILE A 425 -11.47 4.57 -17.41
N PRO A 426 -11.19 3.94 -16.25
CA PRO A 426 -10.53 4.64 -15.16
C PRO A 426 -9.11 5.04 -15.55
N ALA A 427 -8.70 6.25 -15.15
CA ALA A 427 -7.32 6.67 -15.26
C ALA A 427 -6.41 5.72 -14.47
N ILE A 428 -5.24 5.42 -15.04
CA ILE A 428 -4.17 4.68 -14.37
C ILE A 428 -3.11 5.71 -14.02
N LEU A 429 -2.91 5.95 -12.73
CA LEU A 429 -1.85 6.85 -12.26
C LEU A 429 -0.47 6.28 -12.63
N PRO A 430 0.54 7.14 -12.89
CA PRO A 430 1.91 6.69 -13.05
C PRO A 430 2.38 5.86 -11.85
N SER A 431 3.27 4.90 -12.12
CA SER A 431 3.82 4.00 -11.11
C SER A 431 4.62 4.75 -10.05
N ILE A 432 5.27 5.87 -10.42
CA ILE A 432 5.98 6.79 -9.52
C ILE A 432 5.31 8.16 -9.60
N GLN A 433 4.92 8.72 -8.45
CA GLN A 433 4.20 10.00 -8.40
C GLN A 433 5.00 11.12 -7.75
N GLN A 434 5.86 10.83 -6.76
CA GLN A 434 6.44 11.83 -5.85
C GLN A 434 7.96 11.75 -5.74
N PHE A 435 8.66 11.21 -6.75
CA PHE A 435 10.12 11.22 -6.73
C PHE A 435 10.66 12.63 -6.96
N ASP A 436 10.86 13.39 -5.87
CA ASP A 436 11.40 14.75 -5.93
C ASP A 436 12.39 15.00 -4.78
N PRO A 437 13.67 14.61 -4.96
CA PRO A 437 14.70 14.90 -3.96
C PRO A 437 15.03 16.40 -3.93
N THR A 438 14.68 17.08 -2.85
CA THR A 438 14.82 18.52 -2.67
C THR A 438 15.66 18.90 -1.46
N ILE A 439 16.12 20.15 -1.37
CA ILE A 439 16.65 20.71 -0.13
C ILE A 439 16.26 22.19 -0.03
N SER A 440 15.80 22.61 1.14
CA SER A 440 15.51 24.02 1.37
C SER A 440 16.78 24.86 1.44
N VAL A 441 16.70 26.10 0.96
CA VAL A 441 17.83 27.05 0.98
C VAL A 441 18.31 27.30 2.42
N GLU A 442 17.38 27.38 3.39
CA GLU A 442 17.69 27.47 4.81
C GLU A 442 18.37 26.19 5.35
N GLY A 443 18.02 25.04 4.79
CA GLY A 443 18.53 23.71 5.12
C GLY A 443 19.99 23.48 4.72
N LEU A 444 20.51 24.26 3.76
CA LEU A 444 21.86 24.10 3.23
C LEU A 444 22.95 24.16 4.31
N THR A 445 23.83 23.16 4.30
CA THR A 445 25.09 23.19 5.07
C THR A 445 26.27 23.51 4.16
N ILE A 446 27.48 23.62 4.73
CA ILE A 446 28.72 23.82 3.95
C ILE A 446 28.92 22.69 2.92
N VAL A 447 28.49 21.46 3.24
CA VAL A 447 28.63 20.31 2.34
C VAL A 447 27.79 20.51 1.07
N GLU A 448 26.51 20.87 1.20
CA GLU A 448 25.64 21.10 0.05
C GLU A 448 26.01 22.36 -0.73
N LYS A 449 26.41 23.44 -0.05
CA LYS A 449 26.85 24.68 -0.72
C LYS A 449 28.09 24.47 -1.60
N ASN A 450 28.95 23.52 -1.22
CA ASN A 450 30.14 23.17 -2.00
C ASN A 450 29.88 22.07 -3.04
N TYR A 451 28.69 21.48 -3.08
CA TYR A 451 28.33 20.48 -4.07
C TYR A 451 27.98 21.17 -5.37
N LYS A 452 28.79 20.92 -6.41
CA LYS A 452 28.77 21.68 -7.66
C LYS A 452 27.37 21.89 -8.27
N PRO A 453 26.50 20.88 -8.42
CA PRO A 453 25.16 21.09 -8.98
C PRO A 453 24.30 22.07 -8.17
N ILE A 454 24.42 22.07 -6.84
CA ILE A 454 23.70 23.03 -5.99
C ILE A 454 24.35 24.41 -6.10
N ALA A 455 25.68 24.48 -6.11
CA ALA A 455 26.40 25.73 -6.28
C ALA A 455 26.05 26.43 -7.60
N ASP A 456 26.02 25.66 -8.69
CA ASP A 456 25.65 26.15 -10.03
C ASP A 456 24.20 26.69 -10.03
N ILE A 457 23.24 25.95 -9.45
CA ILE A 457 21.84 26.43 -9.31
C ILE A 457 21.76 27.71 -8.47
N LEU A 458 22.50 27.79 -7.36
CA LEU A 458 22.52 28.96 -6.50
C LEU A 458 23.12 30.19 -7.20
N GLU A 459 24.09 29.99 -8.11
CA GLU A 459 24.70 31.06 -8.89
C GLU A 459 23.78 31.53 -10.02
N GLU A 460 23.14 30.60 -10.73
CA GLU A 460 22.19 30.90 -11.83
C GLU A 460 20.93 31.64 -11.36
N ASN A 461 20.57 31.51 -10.08
CA ASN A 461 19.39 32.14 -9.49
C ASN A 461 19.72 33.36 -8.62
N GLN A 462 20.91 33.95 -8.79
CA GLN A 462 21.21 35.25 -8.21
C GLN A 462 20.54 36.36 -9.04
N LYS A 463 19.83 37.25 -8.35
CA LYS A 463 19.25 38.46 -8.92
C LYS A 463 19.94 39.70 -8.37
N GLU A 464 19.90 40.76 -9.15
CA GLU A 464 20.38 42.07 -8.73
C GLU A 464 19.32 42.77 -7.89
N TYR A 465 19.72 43.24 -6.71
CA TYR A 465 18.90 44.04 -5.80
C TYR A 465 19.55 45.40 -5.60
N ILE A 466 18.74 46.45 -5.50
CA ILE A 466 19.15 47.77 -5.03
C ILE A 466 18.85 47.87 -3.55
N ASP A 467 19.84 48.25 -2.75
CA ASP A 467 19.66 48.40 -1.31
C ASP A 467 19.03 49.77 -0.98
N LEU A 468 17.84 49.78 -0.38
CA LEU A 468 17.21 51.02 0.12
C LEU A 468 17.51 51.17 1.60
N ILE A 469 18.26 52.20 1.97
CA ILE A 469 18.71 52.44 3.34
C ILE A 469 17.82 53.51 3.98
N ASP A 470 17.09 53.17 5.04
CA ASP A 470 16.32 54.15 5.81
C ASP A 470 17.27 55.16 6.47
N LYS A 471 17.07 56.45 6.21
CA LYS A 471 17.95 57.53 6.72
C LYS A 471 17.85 57.75 8.22
N ASN A 472 16.73 57.37 8.85
CA ASN A 472 16.47 57.55 10.27
C ASN A 472 16.96 56.37 11.09
N THR A 473 16.69 55.14 10.63
CA THR A 473 17.02 53.92 11.38
C THR A 473 18.32 53.26 10.91
N GLY A 474 18.72 53.48 9.67
CA GLY A 474 19.83 52.78 9.03
C GLY A 474 19.49 51.37 8.52
N ASP A 475 18.22 50.97 8.61
CA ASP A 475 17.76 49.66 8.16
C ASP A 475 17.84 49.54 6.64
N ARG A 476 18.13 48.33 6.16
CA ARG A 476 18.37 48.01 4.76
C ARG A 476 17.22 47.19 4.18
N TYR A 477 16.62 47.70 3.12
CA TYR A 477 15.50 47.09 2.42
C TYR A 477 15.94 46.78 0.97
N PRO A 478 16.44 45.57 0.71
CA PRO A 478 16.79 45.17 -0.64
C PRO A 478 15.53 45.13 -1.51
N MET A 479 15.58 45.73 -2.69
CA MET A 479 14.50 45.72 -3.68
C MET A 479 15.03 45.16 -5.00
N LEU A 480 14.29 44.28 -5.66
CA LEU A 480 14.67 43.75 -6.97
C LEU A 480 14.86 44.90 -7.96
N VAL A 481 15.96 44.87 -8.74
CA VAL A 481 16.24 45.90 -9.76
C VAL A 481 15.11 46.03 -10.77
N GLU A 482 14.45 44.92 -11.12
CA GLU A 482 13.31 44.90 -12.04
C GLU A 482 12.09 45.64 -11.51
N ASP A 483 11.90 45.66 -10.18
CA ASP A 483 10.79 46.34 -9.51
C ASP A 483 11.15 47.77 -9.07
N PHE A 484 12.42 48.17 -9.21
CA PHE A 484 12.89 49.46 -8.78
C PHE A 484 12.47 50.57 -9.76
N TYR A 485 11.57 51.44 -9.32
CA TYR A 485 11.21 52.67 -10.03
C TYR A 485 11.40 53.89 -9.13
N LEU A 486 12.39 54.73 -9.46
CA LEU A 486 12.81 55.87 -8.63
C LEU A 486 11.65 56.79 -8.18
N PRO A 487 10.64 57.12 -9.03
CA PRO A 487 9.49 57.92 -8.61
C PRO A 487 8.62 57.31 -7.51
N ASP A 488 8.66 55.98 -7.34
CA ASP A 488 7.88 55.28 -6.31
C ASP A 488 8.63 55.25 -4.96
N ILE A 489 9.90 55.66 -4.95
CA ILE A 489 10.74 55.68 -3.74
C ILE A 489 10.73 57.07 -3.12
N ASP A 490 10.27 57.15 -1.87
CA ASP A 490 10.39 58.38 -1.07
C ASP A 490 11.84 58.62 -0.66
N THR A 491 12.56 59.37 -1.51
CA THR A 491 13.96 59.75 -1.28
C THR A 491 14.16 60.68 -0.08
N SER A 492 13.11 61.18 0.57
CA SER A 492 13.24 61.88 1.85
C SER A 492 13.47 60.91 3.02
N ILE A 493 12.93 59.69 2.90
CA ILE A 493 13.03 58.62 3.91
C ILE A 493 14.18 57.68 3.58
N TYR A 494 14.32 57.28 2.31
CA TYR A 494 15.29 56.28 1.87
C TYR A 494 16.48 56.89 1.12
N GLN A 495 17.66 56.34 1.34
CA GLN A 495 18.88 56.53 0.57
C GLN A 495 19.11 55.31 -0.33
N ILE A 496 19.38 55.55 -1.61
CA ILE A 496 19.72 54.50 -2.57
C ILE A 496 21.17 54.08 -2.33
N GLY A 497 21.37 52.81 -1.99
CA GLY A 497 22.66 52.17 -1.80
C GLY A 497 23.19 51.50 -3.07
N ASP A 498 24.14 50.59 -2.89
CA ASP A 498 24.76 49.84 -3.98
C ASP A 498 23.85 48.72 -4.49
N THR A 499 24.12 48.28 -5.72
CA THR A 499 23.53 47.05 -6.27
C THR A 499 24.24 45.84 -5.66
N LEU A 500 23.45 44.88 -5.16
CA LEU A 500 23.92 43.65 -4.53
C LEU A 500 23.36 42.44 -5.30
N LEU A 501 24.21 41.45 -5.54
CA LEU A 501 23.75 40.14 -6.00
C LEU A 501 23.27 39.34 -4.79
N ARG A 502 22.02 38.88 -4.83
CA ARG A 502 21.41 38.04 -3.80
C ARG A 502 20.64 36.92 -4.45
N LEU A 503 20.46 35.80 -3.72
CA LEU A 503 19.56 34.74 -4.18
C LEU A 503 18.14 35.29 -4.27
N ASP A 504 17.39 34.85 -5.27
CA ASP A 504 15.98 35.15 -5.43
C ASP A 504 15.20 34.79 -4.14
N GLU A 505 14.42 35.75 -3.62
CA GLU A 505 13.61 35.56 -2.41
C GLU A 505 12.45 34.56 -2.60
N TYR A 506 12.10 34.26 -3.84
CA TYR A 506 11.09 33.24 -4.17
C TYR A 506 11.66 31.82 -4.28
N MET A 507 12.98 31.65 -4.12
CA MET A 507 13.62 30.34 -4.12
C MET A 507 13.68 29.76 -2.70
N ASP A 508 12.68 28.95 -2.37
CA ASP A 508 12.62 28.25 -1.08
C ASP A 508 13.36 26.92 -1.10
N ASP A 509 13.20 26.14 -2.18
CA ASP A 509 13.69 24.78 -2.33
C ASP A 509 14.47 24.56 -3.63
N ILE A 510 15.49 23.70 -3.56
CA ILE A 510 16.30 23.27 -4.70
C ILE A 510 16.00 21.80 -4.96
N SER A 511 15.41 21.48 -6.12
CA SER A 511 15.22 20.10 -6.59
C SER A 511 16.42 19.63 -7.40
N LEU A 512 16.91 18.42 -7.08
CA LEU A 512 17.92 17.72 -7.90
C LEU A 512 17.33 16.54 -8.67
N LYS A 513 16.00 16.43 -8.80
CA LYS A 513 15.34 15.32 -9.50
C LYS A 513 15.89 15.12 -10.91
N ASP A 514 15.83 16.16 -11.74
CA ASP A 514 16.22 16.06 -13.15
C ASP A 514 17.73 15.82 -13.29
N TYR A 515 18.53 16.44 -12.42
CA TYR A 515 19.97 16.18 -12.34
C TYR A 515 20.27 14.70 -12.08
N ILE A 516 19.62 14.12 -11.05
CA ILE A 516 19.80 12.71 -10.64
C ILE A 516 19.43 11.75 -11.78
N LEU A 517 18.31 12.01 -12.46
CA LEU A 517 17.81 11.15 -13.53
C LEU A 517 18.65 11.26 -14.81
N ALA A 518 19.24 12.42 -15.07
CA ALA A 518 20.10 12.66 -16.23
C ALA A 518 21.53 12.10 -16.07
N GLN A 519 21.99 11.84 -14.84
CA GLN A 519 23.36 11.37 -14.60
C GLN A 519 23.67 10.07 -15.33
N GLU A 520 24.87 9.99 -15.91
CA GLU A 520 25.35 8.75 -16.50
C GLU A 520 25.42 7.65 -15.45
N GLN A 521 25.99 7.93 -14.27
CA GLN A 521 25.94 7.06 -13.10
C GLN A 521 25.88 7.89 -11.82
N ILE A 522 25.00 7.49 -10.89
CA ILE A 522 24.90 8.14 -9.58
C ILE A 522 24.56 7.10 -8.49
N ILE A 523 25.13 7.30 -7.30
CA ILE A 523 24.87 6.45 -6.14
C ILE A 523 24.00 7.22 -5.15
N LEU A 524 22.84 6.67 -4.85
CA LEU A 524 21.90 7.22 -3.89
C LEU A 524 21.85 6.35 -2.64
N ILE A 525 21.99 6.97 -1.47
CA ILE A 525 21.82 6.32 -0.18
C ILE A 525 20.49 6.81 0.39
N PHE A 526 19.53 5.92 0.57
CA PHE A 526 18.23 6.24 1.16
C PHE A 526 18.21 5.87 2.63
N SER A 527 17.77 6.80 3.47
CA SER A 527 17.56 6.57 4.89
C SER A 527 16.32 7.30 5.37
N ARG A 528 15.26 6.56 5.70
CA ARG A 528 14.01 7.14 6.22
C ARG A 528 14.20 7.84 7.58
N ASP A 529 15.15 7.39 8.38
CA ASP A 529 15.41 7.95 9.71
C ASP A 529 16.88 7.70 10.05
N LEU A 530 17.67 8.77 10.11
CA LEU A 530 19.11 8.71 10.39
C LEU A 530 19.43 8.26 11.82
N LYS A 531 18.51 8.43 12.78
CA LYS A 531 18.68 8.01 14.17
C LYS A 531 18.39 6.52 14.34
N LYS A 532 17.35 6.00 13.67
CA LYS A 532 16.92 4.59 13.74
C LYS A 532 17.59 3.67 12.71
N GLY A 533 18.31 4.23 11.72
CA GLY A 533 18.98 3.46 10.67
C GLY A 533 20.12 2.57 11.20
N ASN A 534 20.30 1.39 10.60
CA ASN A 534 21.39 0.46 10.93
C ASN A 534 22.64 0.75 10.09
N PHE A 535 23.49 1.65 10.59
CA PHE A 535 24.75 2.03 9.94
C PHE A 535 25.95 1.16 10.34
N SER A 536 25.73 -0.12 10.68
CA SER A 536 26.81 -1.04 11.06
C SER A 536 27.90 -1.22 9.98
N ARG A 537 27.57 -0.96 8.72
CA ARG A 537 28.50 -0.98 7.57
C ARG A 537 28.89 0.41 7.07
N ILE A 538 28.85 1.43 7.92
CA ILE A 538 29.20 2.82 7.56
C ILE A 538 30.58 2.95 6.90
N SER A 539 31.54 2.10 7.28
CA SER A 539 32.88 2.09 6.67
C SER A 539 32.85 1.86 5.15
N ARG A 540 31.93 1.02 4.66
CA ARG A 540 31.75 0.82 3.21
C ARG A 540 31.13 2.04 2.54
N LEU A 541 30.17 2.70 3.18
CA LEU A 541 29.58 3.93 2.65
C LEU A 541 30.61 5.06 2.57
N LYS A 542 31.50 5.17 3.56
CA LYS A 542 32.62 6.12 3.53
C LYS A 542 33.63 5.82 2.43
N GLU A 543 33.97 4.54 2.25
CA GLU A 543 34.83 4.11 1.14
C GLU A 543 34.22 4.55 -0.20
N ILE A 544 32.94 4.26 -0.42
CA ILE A 544 32.22 4.63 -1.63
C ILE A 544 32.17 6.16 -1.81
N ALA A 545 31.82 6.90 -0.75
CA ALA A 545 31.77 8.37 -0.77
C ALA A 545 33.11 9.02 -1.10
N LYS A 546 34.23 8.36 -0.78
CA LYS A 546 35.58 8.84 -1.07
C LYS A 546 36.05 8.48 -2.49
N GLU A 547 35.74 7.27 -2.95
CA GLU A 547 36.27 6.74 -4.21
C GLU A 547 35.39 7.09 -5.41
N ALA A 548 34.07 7.18 -5.24
CA ALA A 548 33.14 7.45 -6.34
C ALA A 548 33.35 8.82 -7.03
N PRO A 549 33.58 9.93 -6.30
CA PRO A 549 33.84 11.23 -6.93
C PRO A 549 35.11 11.24 -7.79
N GLN A 550 36.10 10.37 -7.50
CA GLN A 550 37.32 10.24 -8.31
C GLN A 550 37.04 9.65 -9.71
N ARG A 551 35.89 9.00 -9.89
CA ARG A 551 35.39 8.49 -11.17
C ARG A 551 34.24 9.33 -11.75
N ASN A 552 34.04 10.55 -11.24
CA ASN A 552 32.93 11.41 -11.66
C ASN A 552 31.54 10.77 -11.39
N ILE A 553 31.43 10.01 -10.30
CA ILE A 553 30.17 9.40 -9.84
C ILE A 553 29.79 10.08 -8.53
N ASP A 554 28.67 10.80 -8.56
CA ASP A 554 28.16 11.48 -7.37
C ASP A 554 27.55 10.49 -6.36
N VAL A 555 27.65 10.85 -5.09
CA VAL A 555 27.06 10.10 -3.98
C VAL A 555 26.18 11.02 -3.15
N LEU A 556 24.88 10.76 -3.13
CA LEU A 556 23.89 11.57 -2.40
C LEU A 556 23.24 10.75 -1.30
N LEU A 557 22.94 11.39 -0.16
CA LEU A 557 22.05 10.85 0.86
C LEU A 557 20.65 11.46 0.68
N ILE A 558 19.60 10.65 0.71
CA ILE A 558 18.21 11.08 0.65
C ILE A 558 17.51 10.62 1.93
N SER A 559 16.95 11.55 2.69
CA SER A 559 16.39 11.30 4.04
C SER A 559 15.29 12.29 4.41
N THR A 560 14.35 11.91 5.28
CA THR A 560 13.36 12.86 5.83
C THR A 560 13.91 13.78 6.94
N ALA A 561 15.24 13.85 7.10
CA ALA A 561 15.85 14.45 8.28
C ALA A 561 15.98 15.97 8.11
N SER A 562 15.69 16.71 9.18
CA SER A 562 16.00 18.14 9.25
C SER A 562 17.51 18.40 9.23
N LYS A 563 17.89 19.65 8.98
CA LYS A 563 19.27 20.14 9.00
C LYS A 563 20.05 19.67 10.23
N ASP A 564 19.50 19.86 11.43
CA ASP A 564 20.14 19.45 12.69
C ASP A 564 20.31 17.93 12.80
N GLY A 565 19.33 17.18 12.27
CA GLY A 565 19.41 15.73 12.17
C GLY A 565 20.56 15.27 11.29
N VAL A 566 20.78 15.96 10.16
CA VAL A 566 21.88 15.69 9.23
C VAL A 566 23.23 16.05 9.85
N ILE A 567 23.35 17.22 10.50
CA ILE A 567 24.58 17.63 11.20
C ILE A 567 24.96 16.61 12.28
N SER A 568 24.00 16.25 13.14
CA SER A 568 24.21 15.26 14.20
C SER A 568 24.62 13.89 13.64
N PHE A 569 24.03 13.49 12.51
CA PHE A 569 24.38 12.25 11.82
C PHE A 569 25.83 12.29 11.30
N ARG A 570 26.25 13.39 10.70
CA ARG A 570 27.62 13.58 10.20
C ARG A 570 28.64 13.57 11.32
N GLU A 571 28.40 14.28 12.41
CA GLU A 571 29.29 14.28 13.57
C GLU A 571 29.47 12.87 14.15
N LYS A 572 28.36 12.12 14.26
CA LYS A 572 28.38 10.76 14.79
C LYS A 572 29.05 9.76 13.85
N THR A 573 28.77 9.86 12.55
CA THR A 573 29.20 8.84 11.59
C THR A 573 30.48 9.20 10.86
N GLY A 574 30.79 10.47 10.68
CA GLY A 574 31.85 11.02 9.82
C GLY A 574 31.63 10.76 8.33
N LEU A 575 30.38 10.64 7.88
CA LEU A 575 30.02 10.50 6.46
C LEU A 575 29.52 11.86 5.94
N GLU A 576 30.43 12.62 5.33
CA GLU A 576 30.17 13.97 4.81
C GLU A 576 29.84 13.90 3.32
N ILE A 577 28.58 13.64 2.99
CA ILE A 577 28.05 13.66 1.61
C ILE A 577 26.85 14.59 1.52
N PRO A 578 26.58 15.20 0.35
CA PRO A 578 25.41 16.04 0.15
C PRO A 578 24.13 15.26 0.47
N THR A 579 23.24 15.89 1.24
CA THR A 579 22.01 15.27 1.76
C THR A 579 20.80 16.05 1.30
N LEU A 580 19.85 15.36 0.67
CA LEU A 580 18.56 15.88 0.24
C LEU A 580 17.43 15.29 1.09
N GLN A 581 16.30 15.98 1.06
CA GLN A 581 15.02 15.56 1.59
C GLN A 581 14.14 14.95 0.51
N ASN A 582 13.29 14.01 0.91
CA ASN A 582 12.23 13.46 0.09
C ASN A 582 11.14 12.93 1.02
N ASP A 583 9.92 12.77 0.49
CA ASP A 583 8.76 12.34 1.27
C ASP A 583 8.94 10.94 1.91
N GLU A 584 8.40 10.73 3.12
CA GLU A 584 8.54 9.45 3.83
C GLU A 584 7.86 8.30 3.09
N ILE A 585 6.67 8.54 2.51
CA ILE A 585 5.89 7.56 1.75
C ILE A 585 6.70 7.13 0.53
N GLU A 586 7.34 8.07 -0.15
CA GLU A 586 8.19 7.80 -1.30
C GLU A 586 9.44 6.99 -0.91
N ILE A 587 10.13 7.36 0.18
CA ILE A 587 11.27 6.56 0.69
C ILE A 587 10.82 5.14 1.07
N LYS A 588 9.62 4.97 1.66
CA LYS A 588 9.03 3.65 1.93
C LYS A 588 8.87 2.90 0.61
N ALA A 589 8.30 3.50 -0.43
CA ALA A 589 8.12 2.87 -1.75
C ALA A 589 9.46 2.43 -2.38
N ILE A 590 10.50 3.25 -2.26
CA ILE A 590 11.86 2.95 -2.75
C ILE A 590 12.46 1.74 -2.03
N THR A 591 12.42 1.74 -0.69
CA THR A 591 13.11 0.73 0.12
C THR A 591 12.43 0.36 1.44
N ARG A 592 12.60 -0.92 1.81
CA ARG A 592 12.23 -1.46 3.13
C ARG A 592 13.39 -1.46 4.13
N SER A 593 14.61 -1.20 3.67
CA SER A 593 15.82 -1.22 4.49
C SER A 593 16.28 0.20 4.84
N ASN A 594 16.79 0.40 6.05
CA ASN A 594 17.27 1.70 6.51
C ASN A 594 18.71 1.55 7.09
N PRO A 595 19.77 1.97 6.38
CA PRO A 595 19.77 2.59 5.04
C PRO A 595 19.71 1.58 3.87
N THR A 596 19.57 2.09 2.66
CA THR A 596 19.69 1.36 1.39
C THR A 596 20.58 2.11 0.42
N LEU A 597 21.51 1.41 -0.24
CA LEU A 597 22.28 1.96 -1.35
C LEU A 597 21.61 1.57 -2.67
N MET A 598 21.41 2.53 -3.55
CA MET A 598 20.89 2.36 -4.89
C MET A 598 21.88 2.96 -5.89
N VAL A 599 22.06 2.29 -7.03
CA VAL A 599 22.83 2.81 -8.16
C VAL A 599 21.87 3.05 -9.31
N LEU A 600 21.89 4.27 -9.84
CA LEU A 600 21.17 4.66 -11.05
C LEU A 600 22.15 4.89 -12.19
N GLU A 601 21.70 4.60 -13.40
CA GLU A 601 22.40 4.93 -14.65
C GLU A 601 21.36 5.45 -15.65
N LYS A 602 21.40 6.74 -15.98
CA LYS A 602 20.43 7.42 -16.86
C LYS A 602 18.98 7.14 -16.46
N GLY A 603 18.68 7.26 -15.16
CA GLY A 603 17.37 6.99 -14.59
C GLY A 603 17.04 5.51 -14.37
N VAL A 604 17.87 4.55 -14.82
CA VAL A 604 17.64 3.11 -14.66
C VAL A 604 18.28 2.57 -13.38
N VAL A 605 17.53 1.85 -12.56
CA VAL A 605 18.02 1.21 -11.33
C VAL A 605 18.91 0.01 -11.67
N LYS A 606 20.24 0.16 -11.59
CA LYS A 606 21.20 -0.92 -11.86
C LYS A 606 21.45 -1.83 -10.67
N GLY A 607 21.33 -1.31 -9.46
CA GLY A 607 21.55 -2.10 -8.25
C GLY A 607 20.87 -1.49 -7.04
N LYS A 608 20.41 -2.34 -6.12
CA LYS A 608 19.79 -1.93 -4.85
C LYS A 608 20.24 -2.86 -3.74
N TYR A 609 20.75 -2.30 -2.65
CA TYR A 609 21.45 -3.03 -1.59
C TYR A 609 20.98 -2.57 -0.20
N PRO A 610 20.37 -3.46 0.59
CA PRO A 610 19.99 -3.16 1.98
C PRO A 610 21.25 -3.09 2.86
N PHE A 611 21.15 -2.50 4.05
CA PHE A 611 22.29 -2.28 4.95
C PHE A 611 23.16 -3.54 5.20
N ARG A 612 22.57 -4.74 5.25
CA ARG A 612 23.34 -5.99 5.47
C ARG A 612 24.21 -6.39 4.30
N SER A 613 23.84 -5.98 3.10
CA SER A 613 24.47 -6.35 1.83
C SER A 613 25.09 -5.15 1.12
N THR A 614 25.30 -4.02 1.81
CA THR A 614 26.02 -2.86 1.25
C THR A 614 27.36 -3.33 0.66
N PRO A 615 27.58 -3.22 -0.65
CA PRO A 615 28.78 -3.75 -1.30
C PRO A 615 30.03 -2.95 -0.91
N SER A 616 31.22 -3.53 -1.15
CA SER A 616 32.47 -2.75 -1.13
C SER A 616 32.62 -1.99 -2.44
N TRP A 617 33.45 -0.94 -2.44
CA TRP A 617 33.74 -0.17 -3.65
C TRP A 617 34.23 -1.07 -4.80
N LYS A 618 35.22 -1.94 -4.51
CA LYS A 618 35.74 -2.92 -5.47
C LYS A 618 34.63 -3.77 -6.13
N TRP A 619 33.66 -4.24 -5.35
CA TRP A 619 32.60 -5.08 -5.88
C TRP A 619 31.67 -4.26 -6.79
N LEU A 620 31.34 -3.02 -6.41
CA LEU A 620 30.55 -2.11 -7.25
C LEU A 620 31.21 -1.88 -8.61
N THR A 621 32.52 -1.58 -8.62
CA THR A 621 33.28 -1.36 -9.86
C THR A 621 33.40 -2.59 -10.75
N GLU A 622 33.38 -3.79 -10.16
CA GLU A 622 33.51 -5.05 -10.93
C GLU A 622 32.17 -5.56 -11.47
N ASN A 623 31.03 -5.17 -10.88
CA ASN A 623 29.74 -5.84 -11.13
C ASN A 623 28.61 -4.91 -11.57
N ILE A 624 28.67 -3.61 -11.25
CA ILE A 624 27.52 -2.70 -11.39
C ILE A 624 27.88 -1.40 -12.08
N LEU A 625 28.99 -0.78 -11.68
CA LEU A 625 29.44 0.47 -12.28
C LEU A 625 30.11 0.15 -13.62
N ASN A 626 29.99 1.09 -14.55
CA ASN A 626 30.65 0.96 -15.85
C ASN A 626 32.09 1.46 -15.68
N GLU A 627 32.97 1.10 -16.63
CA GLU A 627 34.37 1.53 -16.61
C GLU A 627 34.55 3.04 -16.75
#